data_AF-A0A5Z8FGJ2-F1
#
_entry.id   AF-A0A5Z8FGJ2-F1
#
_cell.length_a   1.000
_cell.length_b   1.000
_cell.length_c   1.000
_cell.angle_alpha   90.00
_cell.angle_beta   90.00
_cell.angle_gamma   90.00
#
_symmetry.space_group_name_H-M   'P 1'
#
loop_
_entity.id
_entity.type
_entity.pdbx_description
1 polymer ?
#
loop_
_entity_poly.entity_id
_entity_poly.type
_entity_poly.pdbx_seq_one_letter_code
_entity_poly.pdbx_strand_id
1 'polypeptide(L)'
;MIRFAYFTPAIGVLLGLLYHLIKGFFGVSLGFVNIQGIATIVAGFSFTMLGFLAAIAAFMFSLQKYVFFRRWINDGGADVFFVLYKVAIVCLFITFSLSLIVFTNVGAALAFKLMLMFAIDNIIQTMILALVISGKVALAKKEDS
;
A
#
# COMPACT_ATOMS: atom_id res chain seq x y z
N MET A 1 -10.18 5.65 15.32
CA MET A 1 -9.92 5.09 13.97
C MET A 1 -8.55 5.46 13.40
N ILE A 2 -8.10 6.73 13.50
CA ILE A 2 -6.79 7.20 12.98
C ILE A 2 -5.59 6.33 13.40
N ARG A 3 -5.57 5.88 14.66
CA ARG A 3 -4.49 5.02 15.19
C ARG A 3 -4.36 3.68 14.44
N PHE A 4 -5.45 3.10 13.93
CA PHE A 4 -5.41 1.83 13.21
C PHE A 4 -4.79 1.94 11.82
N ALA A 5 -4.88 3.11 11.17
CA ALA A 5 -4.28 3.32 9.85
C ALA A 5 -2.75 3.24 9.88
N TYR A 6 -2.12 3.66 10.99
CA TYR A 6 -0.67 3.52 11.20
C TYR A 6 -0.22 2.06 11.37
N PHE A 7 -1.12 1.16 11.79
CA PHE A 7 -0.82 -0.26 11.96
C PHE A 7 -1.07 -1.07 10.69
N THR A 8 -1.48 -0.45 9.58
CA THR A 8 -1.66 -1.17 8.31
C THR A 8 -0.41 -1.92 7.83
N PRO A 9 0.84 -1.45 8.04
CA PRO A 9 2.03 -2.23 7.68
C PRO A 9 2.26 -3.46 8.58
N ALA A 10 1.53 -3.57 9.70
CA ALA A 10 1.61 -4.75 10.55
C ALA A 10 0.84 -5.94 9.95
N ILE A 11 -0.07 -5.71 8.99
CA ILE A 11 -0.87 -6.79 8.39
C ILE A 11 0.03 -7.75 7.61
N GLY A 12 0.93 -7.24 6.78
CA GLY A 12 1.89 -8.03 6.01
C GLY A 12 2.88 -8.77 6.91
N VAL A 13 3.31 -8.14 8.01
CA VAL A 13 4.14 -8.80 9.03
C VAL A 13 3.38 -9.94 9.72
N LEU A 14 2.12 -9.73 10.11
CA LEU A 14 1.28 -10.76 10.73
C LEU A 14 1.05 -11.94 9.78
N LEU A 15 0.76 -11.68 8.49
CA LEU A 15 0.63 -12.71 7.47
C LEU A 15 1.95 -13.47 7.25
N GLY A 16 3.07 -12.76 7.25
CA GLY A 16 4.40 -13.36 7.18
C GLY A 16 4.71 -14.28 8.36
N LEU A 17 4.33 -13.89 9.58
CA LEU A 17 4.47 -14.69 10.79
C LEU A 17 3.55 -15.92 10.76
N LEU A 18 2.29 -15.75 10.35
CA LEU A 18 1.35 -16.86 10.18
C LEU A 18 1.87 -17.89 9.17
N TYR A 19 2.42 -17.43 8.04
CA TYR A 19 3.04 -18.30 7.06
C TYR A 19 4.24 -19.06 7.65
N HIS A 20 5.07 -18.40 8.46
CA HIS A 20 6.20 -19.05 9.13
C HIS A 20 5.74 -20.15 10.10
N LEU A 21 4.67 -19.89 10.86
CA LEU A 21 4.05 -20.87 11.76
C LEU A 21 3.47 -22.06 10.99
N ILE A 22 2.70 -21.81 9.93
CA ILE A 22 2.12 -22.88 9.10
C ILE A 22 3.21 -23.76 8.50
N LYS A 23 4.30 -23.16 8.01
CA LYS A 23 5.46 -23.90 7.52
C LYS A 23 6.08 -24.79 8.60
N GLY A 24 6.19 -24.29 9.83
CA GLY A 24 6.71 -25.05 10.97
C GLY A 24 5.84 -26.24 11.38
N PHE A 25 4.51 -26.09 11.32
CA PHE A 25 3.57 -27.13 11.74
C PHE A 25 3.20 -28.14 10.65
N PHE A 26 3.02 -27.72 9.41
CA PHE A 26 2.51 -28.55 8.32
C PHE A 26 3.57 -28.94 7.27
N GLY A 27 4.78 -28.39 7.35
CA GLY A 27 5.85 -28.67 6.38
C GLY A 27 5.60 -28.12 4.97
N VAL A 28 4.49 -27.39 4.76
CA VAL A 28 4.13 -26.79 3.46
C VAL A 28 4.87 -25.48 3.30
N SER A 29 5.62 -25.33 2.20
CA SER A 29 6.32 -24.09 1.83
C SER A 29 6.00 -23.75 0.38
N LEU A 30 5.67 -22.49 0.12
CA LEU A 30 5.67 -21.95 -1.23
C LEU A 30 7.13 -21.89 -1.72
N GLY A 31 7.43 -22.67 -2.76
CA GLY A 31 8.71 -22.64 -3.46
C GLY A 31 8.67 -21.63 -4.59
N PHE A 32 9.33 -20.48 -4.43
CA PHE A 32 9.42 -19.48 -5.50
C PHE A 32 10.52 -19.86 -6.48
N VAL A 33 10.16 -20.07 -7.75
CA VAL A 33 11.07 -20.53 -8.81
C VAL A 33 11.91 -19.38 -9.38
N ASN A 34 11.33 -18.18 -9.53
CA ASN A 34 12.00 -17.03 -10.12
C ASN A 34 11.96 -15.80 -9.20
N ILE A 35 12.85 -15.80 -8.20
CA ILE A 35 12.95 -14.75 -7.16
C ILE A 35 13.23 -13.38 -7.79
N GLN A 36 14.17 -13.31 -8.75
CA GLN A 36 14.54 -12.06 -9.42
C GLN A 36 13.38 -11.51 -10.26
N GLY A 37 12.68 -12.37 -11.00
CA GLY A 37 11.50 -11.97 -11.77
C GLY A 37 10.39 -11.40 -10.89
N ILE A 38 10.13 -12.02 -9.73
CA ILE A 38 9.16 -11.51 -8.76
C ILE A 38 9.62 -10.15 -8.21
N ALA A 39 10.90 -9.99 -7.87
CA ALA A 39 11.43 -8.72 -7.39
C ALA A 39 11.28 -7.59 -8.42
N THR A 40 11.54 -7.87 -9.70
CA THR A 40 11.32 -6.89 -10.79
C THR A 40 9.85 -6.49 -10.92
N ILE A 41 8.92 -7.45 -10.83
CA ILE A 41 7.46 -7.16 -10.89
C ILE A 41 7.06 -6.28 -9.71
N VAL A 42 7.53 -6.61 -8.50
CA VAL A 42 7.21 -5.85 -7.27
C VAL A 42 7.84 -4.44 -7.30
N ALA A 43 9.04 -4.29 -7.86
CA ALA A 43 9.69 -3.00 -8.07
C ALA A 43 8.85 -2.12 -9.02
N GLY A 44 8.44 -2.69 -10.16
CA GLY A 44 7.59 -2.02 -11.15
C GLY A 44 6.25 -1.61 -10.56
N PHE A 45 5.56 -2.53 -9.87
CA PHE A 45 4.33 -2.24 -9.14
C PHE A 45 4.51 -1.07 -8.16
N SER A 46 5.57 -1.09 -7.35
CA SER A 46 5.81 -0.06 -6.33
C SER A 46 5.99 1.32 -6.97
N PHE A 47 6.77 1.40 -8.05
CA PHE A 47 7.00 2.65 -8.77
C PHE A 47 5.72 3.17 -9.45
N THR A 48 4.96 2.30 -10.12
CA THR A 48 3.68 2.67 -10.75
C THR A 48 2.67 3.16 -9.73
N MET A 49 2.56 2.51 -8.57
CA MET A 49 1.62 2.91 -7.52
C MET A 49 2.02 4.22 -6.83
N LEU A 50 3.32 4.53 -6.70
CA LEU A 50 3.74 5.87 -6.28
C LEU A 50 3.26 6.95 -7.25
N GLY A 51 3.32 6.69 -8.55
CA GLY A 51 2.75 7.59 -9.58
C GLY A 51 1.23 7.73 -9.46
N PHE A 52 0.51 6.64 -9.21
CA PHE A 52 -0.93 6.66 -8.94
C PHE A 52 -1.28 7.50 -7.69
N LEU A 53 -0.53 7.35 -6.60
CA LEU A 53 -0.73 8.16 -5.39
C LEU A 53 -0.48 9.64 -5.66
N ALA A 54 0.55 9.99 -6.43
CA ALA A 54 0.80 11.37 -6.83
C ALA A 54 -0.38 11.96 -7.64
N ALA A 55 -0.97 11.18 -8.54
CA ALA A 55 -2.17 11.57 -9.29
C ALA A 55 -3.38 11.77 -8.36
N ILE A 56 -3.57 10.90 -7.36
CA ILE A 56 -4.59 11.07 -6.32
C ILE A 56 -4.39 12.40 -5.58
N ALA A 57 -3.17 12.74 -5.17
CA ALA A 57 -2.93 14.00 -4.46
C ALA A 57 -3.28 15.22 -5.32
N ALA A 58 -2.88 15.23 -6.60
CA ALA A 58 -3.26 16.28 -7.54
C ALA A 58 -4.79 16.38 -7.69
N PHE A 59 -5.47 15.24 -7.80
CA PHE A 59 -6.93 15.21 -7.88
C PHE A 59 -7.60 15.70 -6.59
N MET A 60 -7.09 15.37 -5.42
CA MET A 60 -7.62 15.86 -4.14
C MET A 60 -7.53 17.38 -4.03
N PHE A 61 -6.45 18.01 -4.52
CA PHE A 61 -6.38 19.47 -4.59
C PHE A 61 -7.49 20.03 -5.48
N SER A 62 -7.82 19.37 -6.59
CA SER A 62 -8.95 19.80 -7.44
C SER A 62 -10.32 19.69 -6.76
N LEU A 63 -10.47 18.79 -5.77
CA LEU A 63 -11.70 18.61 -5.01
C LEU A 63 -11.93 19.66 -3.91
N GLN A 64 -10.93 20.45 -3.54
CA GLN A 64 -11.04 21.46 -2.48
C GLN A 64 -12.14 22.51 -2.74
N LYS A 65 -12.51 22.72 -4.01
CA LYS A 65 -13.58 23.66 -4.36
C LYS A 65 -14.96 23.22 -3.87
N TYR A 66 -15.23 21.92 -3.76
CA TYR A 66 -16.54 21.35 -3.43
C TYR A 66 -16.87 21.42 -1.93
N VAL A 67 -18.15 21.66 -1.61
CA VAL A 67 -18.60 21.83 -0.21
C VAL A 67 -18.56 20.51 0.54
N PHE A 68 -18.95 19.38 -0.09
CA PHE A 68 -18.87 18.06 0.55
C PHE A 68 -17.45 17.70 0.95
N PHE A 69 -16.45 18.09 0.17
CA PHE A 69 -15.06 17.74 0.40
C PHE A 69 -14.49 18.51 1.59
N ARG A 70 -14.78 19.83 1.68
CA ARG A 70 -14.42 20.64 2.85
C ARG A 70 -15.08 20.12 4.12
N ARG A 71 -16.36 19.74 4.03
CA ARG A 71 -17.07 19.11 5.15
C ARG A 71 -16.44 17.77 5.56
N TRP A 72 -16.07 16.94 4.59
CA TRP A 72 -15.39 15.67 4.87
C TRP A 72 -14.02 15.85 5.55
N ILE A 73 -13.28 16.91 5.22
CA ILE A 73 -12.05 17.29 5.93
C ILE A 73 -12.37 17.78 7.34
N ASN A 74 -13.31 18.73 7.48
CA ASN A 74 -13.64 19.37 8.76
C ASN A 74 -14.26 18.41 9.78
N ASP A 75 -15.01 17.41 9.31
CA ASP A 75 -15.64 16.38 10.15
C ASP A 75 -14.62 15.29 10.60
N GLY A 76 -13.32 15.45 10.31
CA GLY A 76 -12.26 14.49 10.64
C GLY A 76 -12.29 13.21 9.79
N GLY A 77 -13.19 13.13 8.82
CA GLY A 77 -13.35 11.96 7.94
C GLY A 77 -12.16 11.76 6.99
N ALA A 78 -11.39 12.81 6.71
CA ALA A 78 -10.22 12.76 5.85
C ALA A 78 -8.93 12.30 6.58
N ASP A 79 -8.89 12.36 7.91
CA ASP A 79 -7.66 12.10 8.67
C ASP A 79 -7.16 10.67 8.48
N VAL A 80 -8.07 9.70 8.51
CA VAL A 80 -7.74 8.29 8.27
C VAL A 80 -7.19 8.08 6.85
N PHE A 81 -7.77 8.76 5.87
CA PHE A 81 -7.32 8.69 4.49
C PHE A 81 -5.92 9.26 4.32
N PHE A 82 -5.65 10.46 4.85
CA PHE A 82 -4.33 11.10 4.72
C PHE A 82 -3.23 10.35 5.48
N VAL A 83 -3.57 9.73 6.62
CA VAL A 83 -2.64 8.84 7.31
C VAL A 83 -2.33 7.61 6.46
N LEU A 84 -3.37 6.93 5.95
CA LEU A 84 -3.20 5.76 5.09
C LEU A 84 -2.39 6.10 3.84
N TYR A 85 -2.64 7.26 3.24
CA TYR A 85 -1.91 7.79 2.08
C TYR A 85 -0.42 7.97 2.38
N LYS A 86 -0.07 8.62 3.49
CA LYS A 86 1.32 8.80 3.91
C LYS A 86 2.02 7.48 4.18
N VAL A 87 1.34 6.59 4.91
CA VAL A 87 1.87 5.25 5.24
C VAL A 87 2.10 4.43 3.97
N ALA A 88 1.18 4.48 3.00
CA ALA A 88 1.31 3.78 1.73
C ALA A 88 2.51 4.24 0.92
N ILE A 89 2.78 5.54 0.88
CA ILE A 89 4.00 6.07 0.22
C ILE A 89 5.26 5.47 0.87
N VAL A 90 5.34 5.50 2.20
CA VAL A 90 6.52 4.98 2.92
C VAL A 90 6.68 3.48 2.68
N CYS A 91 5.59 2.70 2.73
CA CYS A 91 5.62 1.25 2.50
C CYS A 91 6.02 0.92 1.05
N LEU A 92 5.53 1.67 0.06
CA LEU A 92 5.91 1.52 -1.35
C LEU A 92 7.41 1.80 -1.55
N PHE A 93 7.95 2.85 -0.91
CA PHE A 93 9.38 3.14 -0.95
C PHE A 93 10.21 2.02 -0.33
N ILE A 94 9.82 1.54 0.86
CA ILE A 94 10.51 0.41 1.52
C ILE A 94 10.47 -0.83 0.63
N THR A 95 9.32 -1.13 0.01
CA THR A 95 9.14 -2.28 -0.87
C THR A 95 10.03 -2.19 -2.10
N PHE A 96 10.09 -1.01 -2.71
CA PHE A 96 10.98 -0.72 -3.81
C PHE A 96 12.45 -0.91 -3.39
N SER A 97 12.88 -0.34 -2.27
CA SER A 97 14.25 -0.53 -1.77
C SER A 97 14.58 -1.99 -1.49
N LEU A 98 13.68 -2.75 -0.86
CA LEU A 98 13.85 -4.18 -0.61
C LEU A 98 13.96 -4.97 -1.92
N SER A 99 13.19 -4.61 -2.95
CA SER A 99 13.27 -5.25 -4.27
C SER A 99 14.64 -5.07 -4.93
N LEU A 100 15.30 -3.93 -4.72
CA LEU A 100 16.67 -3.71 -5.21
C LEU A 100 17.70 -4.57 -4.44
N ILE A 101 17.52 -4.73 -3.12
CA ILE A 101 18.42 -5.53 -2.28
C ILE A 101 18.36 -7.02 -2.66
N VAL A 102 17.25 -7.52 -3.21
CA VAL A 102 17.13 -8.91 -3.71
C VAL A 102 18.16 -9.23 -4.80
N PHE A 103 18.66 -8.23 -5.53
CA PHE A 103 19.69 -8.41 -6.56
C PHE A 103 21.13 -8.44 -6.01
N THR A 104 21.32 -8.37 -4.70
CA THR A 104 22.64 -8.42 -4.05
C THR A 104 22.99 -9.82 -3.55
N ASN A 105 24.27 -10.12 -3.34
CA ASN A 105 24.70 -11.42 -2.82
C ASN A 105 24.48 -11.57 -1.31
N VAL A 106 24.28 -10.47 -0.58
CA VAL A 106 24.17 -10.47 0.90
C VAL A 106 22.76 -10.04 1.29
N GLY A 107 22.05 -10.89 2.03
CA GLY A 107 20.72 -10.55 2.56
C GLY A 107 19.56 -10.69 1.56
N ALA A 108 19.78 -11.14 0.32
CA ALA A 108 18.74 -11.31 -0.69
C ALA A 108 17.54 -12.16 -0.21
N ALA A 109 17.78 -13.26 0.50
CA ALA A 109 16.71 -14.13 1.00
C ALA A 109 15.83 -13.46 2.06
N LEU A 110 16.42 -12.62 2.92
CA LEU A 110 15.67 -11.86 3.92
C LEU A 110 14.93 -10.70 3.26
N ALA A 111 15.61 -9.96 2.40
CA ALA A 111 15.04 -8.85 1.63
C ALA A 111 13.84 -9.32 0.80
N PHE A 112 13.92 -10.49 0.17
CA PHE A 112 12.83 -11.05 -0.61
C PHE A 112 11.59 -11.35 0.24
N LYS A 113 11.77 -11.93 1.45
CA LYS A 113 10.65 -12.20 2.36
C LYS A 113 9.99 -10.91 2.84
N LEU A 114 10.80 -9.94 3.29
CA LEU A 114 10.30 -8.64 3.73
C LEU A 114 9.60 -7.90 2.59
N MET A 115 10.17 -7.93 1.38
CA MET A 115 9.58 -7.35 0.18
C MET A 115 8.18 -7.90 -0.07
N LEU A 116 7.99 -9.22 0.02
CA LEU A 116 6.67 -9.83 -0.16
C LEU A 116 5.67 -9.42 0.93
N MET A 117 6.10 -9.30 2.19
CA MET A 117 5.25 -8.84 3.29
C MET A 117 4.74 -7.42 3.03
N PHE A 118 5.65 -6.48 2.72
CA PHE A 118 5.26 -5.11 2.41
C PHE A 118 4.52 -4.98 1.07
N ALA A 119 4.77 -5.86 0.09
CA ALA A 119 4.02 -5.86 -1.16
C ALA A 119 2.52 -6.16 -0.92
N ILE A 120 2.20 -7.08 -0.01
CA ILE A 120 0.81 -7.36 0.37
C ILE A 120 0.18 -6.13 1.04
N ASP A 121 0.90 -5.47 1.95
CA ASP A 121 0.43 -4.24 2.59
C ASP A 121 0.13 -3.16 1.57
N ASN A 122 1.03 -2.94 0.62
CA ASN A 122 0.83 -1.95 -0.42
C ASN A 122 -0.39 -2.26 -1.28
N ILE A 123 -0.65 -3.52 -1.64
CA ILE A 123 -1.84 -3.91 -2.41
C ILE A 123 -3.11 -3.53 -1.65
N ILE A 124 -3.19 -3.87 -0.36
CA ILE A 124 -4.35 -3.56 0.48
C ILE A 124 -4.52 -2.05 0.65
N GLN A 125 -3.44 -1.34 1.00
CA GLN A 125 -3.46 0.11 1.22
C GLN A 125 -3.88 0.86 -0.04
N THR A 126 -3.28 0.54 -1.20
CA THR A 126 -3.61 1.18 -2.49
C THR A 126 -5.04 0.88 -2.93
N MET A 127 -5.54 -0.34 -2.71
CA MET A 127 -6.92 -0.71 -2.99
C MET A 127 -7.90 0.10 -2.15
N ILE A 128 -7.66 0.24 -0.84
CA ILE A 128 -8.51 1.04 0.05
C ILE A 128 -8.50 2.52 -0.39
N LEU A 129 -7.32 3.08 -0.69
CA LEU A 129 -7.20 4.45 -1.16
C LEU A 129 -7.96 4.68 -2.47
N ALA A 130 -7.86 3.74 -3.42
CA ALA A 130 -8.59 3.78 -4.68
C ALA A 130 -10.12 3.74 -4.46
N LEU A 131 -10.62 2.86 -3.61
CA LEU A 131 -12.05 2.78 -3.31
C LEU A 131 -12.59 4.07 -2.68
N VAL A 132 -11.85 4.65 -1.73
CA VAL A 132 -12.25 5.91 -1.08
C VAL A 132 -12.27 7.06 -2.08
N ILE A 133 -11.22 7.22 -2.90
CA ILE A 133 -11.15 8.33 -3.86
C ILE A 133 -12.24 8.20 -4.93
N SER A 134 -12.49 7.00 -5.46
CA SER A 134 -13.56 6.74 -6.43
C SER A 134 -14.94 7.09 -5.87
N GLY A 135 -15.19 6.76 -4.60
CA GLY A 135 -16.41 7.16 -3.91
C GLY A 135 -16.57 8.68 -3.81
N LYS A 136 -15.48 9.41 -3.52
CA LYS A 136 -15.50 10.89 -3.50
C LYS A 136 -15.72 11.50 -4.88
N VAL A 137 -15.14 10.92 -5.93
CA VAL A 137 -15.36 11.35 -7.32
C VAL A 137 -16.84 11.23 -7.70
N ALA A 138 -17.46 10.10 -7.36
CA ALA A 138 -18.87 9.86 -7.64
C ALA A 138 -19.79 10.90 -6.96
N LEU A 139 -19.43 11.35 -5.75
CA LEU A 139 -20.15 12.40 -5.05
C LEU A 139 -19.94 13.78 -5.68
N ALA A 140 -18.72 14.13 -6.09
CA ALA A 140 -18.44 15.39 -6.78
C ALA A 140 -19.26 15.52 -8.07
N LYS A 141 -19.35 14.44 -8.86
CA LYS A 141 -20.16 14.41 -10.08
C LYS A 141 -21.65 14.69 -9.84
N LYS A 142 -22.20 14.26 -8.70
CA LYS A 142 -23.60 14.51 -8.33
C LYS A 142 -23.87 15.96 -7.92
N GLU A 143 -22.87 16.68 -7.40
CA GLU A 143 -23.02 18.09 -7.00
C GLU A 143 -22.90 19.03 -8.22
N ASP A 144 -22.20 18.60 -9.27
CA ASP A 144 -22.09 19.31 -10.56
C ASP A 144 -23.29 19.05 -11.52
N SER A 145 -24.19 18.11 -11.20
CA SER A 145 -25.38 17.77 -12.01
C SER A 145 -26.64 18.43 -11.45
#